data_AF-A0A9P5PI16-F1
#
_entry.id   AF-A0A9P5PI16-F1
#
_cell.length_a   1.000
_cell.length_b   1.000
_cell.length_c   1.000
_cell.angle_alpha   90.00
_cell.angle_beta   90.00
_cell.angle_gamma   90.00
#
_symmetry.space_group_name_H-M   'P 1'
#
loop_
_entity.id
_entity.type
_entity.pdbx_description
1 polymer ?
#
loop_
_entity_poly.entity_id
_entity_poly.type
_entity_poly.pdbx_seq_one_letter_code
_entity_poly.pdbx_strand_id
1 'polypeptide(L)'
;MSMALFGVALFWVSNDPGHPQPYFYWGLALMNPEGDERWASKNEMDVYKVVRDDTKPGGWKRHFTIMTGQPPASFAGIVEFTTLLTYEELSGFICDVPTSGTPSVQGPTGWTCAAWCLSIIASLNDADYVSLPCDADRLYRRIIAKGYDLLQMRMDTSYRTQFPVVSIG
;
A
#
# COMPACT_ATOMS: atom_id res chain seq x y z
N MET A 1 -23.96 -0.17 -3.95
CA MET A 1 -22.56 -0.07 -4.38
C MET A 1 -21.74 -0.96 -3.47
N SER A 2 -20.85 -1.76 -4.04
CA SER A 2 -19.91 -2.57 -3.26
C SER A 2 -18.80 -1.67 -2.71
N MET A 3 -18.36 -1.94 -1.48
CA MET A 3 -17.21 -1.24 -0.89
C MET A 3 -15.92 -1.66 -1.58
N ALA A 4 -14.95 -0.75 -1.69
CA ALA A 4 -13.64 -1.07 -2.24
C ALA A 4 -12.89 -2.08 -1.37
N LEU A 5 -12.02 -2.87 -1.99
CA LEU A 5 -10.92 -3.51 -1.27
C LEU A 5 -9.77 -2.52 -1.17
N PHE A 6 -9.26 -2.31 0.04
CA PHE A 6 -8.22 -1.34 0.34
C PHE A 6 -7.07 -2.00 1.11
N GLY A 7 -5.84 -1.71 0.71
CA GLY A 7 -4.66 -2.31 1.29
C GLY A 7 -3.39 -1.49 1.06
N VAL A 8 -2.31 -1.92 1.71
CA VAL A 8 -0.95 -1.54 1.33
C VAL A 8 -0.32 -2.71 0.60
N ALA A 9 -0.05 -2.54 -0.70
CA ALA A 9 0.81 -3.41 -1.48
C ALA A 9 2.28 -3.21 -1.07
N LEU A 10 2.93 -4.29 -0.69
CA LEU A 10 4.32 -4.31 -0.27
C LEU A 10 5.19 -4.97 -1.34
N PHE A 11 6.30 -4.31 -1.66
CA PHE A 11 7.30 -4.78 -2.61
C PHE A 11 8.64 -4.87 -1.89
N TRP A 12 9.20 -6.08 -1.80
CA TRP A 12 10.52 -6.31 -1.23
C TRP A 12 11.62 -5.80 -2.17
N VAL A 13 12.43 -4.87 -1.69
CA VAL A 13 13.60 -4.34 -2.38
C VAL A 13 14.83 -4.86 -1.65
N SER A 14 15.50 -5.85 -2.25
CA SER A 14 16.70 -6.46 -1.69
C SER A 14 18.00 -5.78 -2.10
N ASN A 15 17.97 -5.00 -3.19
CA ASN A 15 19.16 -4.35 -3.74
C ASN A 15 18.79 -2.96 -4.26
N ASP A 16 19.13 -1.93 -3.48
CA ASP A 16 19.00 -0.53 -3.85
C ASP A 16 20.35 0.16 -3.58
N PRO A 17 21.04 0.69 -4.61
CA PRO A 17 22.30 1.40 -4.42
C PRO A 17 22.21 2.61 -3.49
N GLY A 18 21.02 3.22 -3.39
CA GLY A 18 20.74 4.35 -2.51
C GLY A 18 20.34 3.95 -1.08
N HIS A 19 20.07 2.67 -0.83
CA HIS A 19 19.65 2.16 0.48
C HIS A 19 20.34 0.82 0.78
N PRO A 20 21.39 0.80 1.63
CA PRO A 20 22.26 -0.38 1.80
C PRO A 20 21.60 -1.56 2.51
N GLN A 21 20.40 -1.37 3.06
CA GLN A 21 19.63 -2.39 3.77
C GLN A 21 18.35 -2.70 2.99
N PRO A 22 17.94 -3.97 2.89
CA PRO A 22 16.66 -4.33 2.28
C PRO A 22 15.47 -3.66 2.99
N TYR A 23 14.45 -3.33 2.22
CA TYR A 23 13.27 -2.65 2.73
C TYR A 23 12.01 -2.99 1.92
N PHE A 24 10.85 -2.65 2.48
CA PHE A 24 9.59 -2.69 1.75
C PHE A 24 9.32 -1.35 1.09
N TYR A 25 9.18 -1.35 -0.23
CA TYR A 25 8.57 -0.26 -0.97
C TYR A 25 7.05 -0.44 -0.97
N TRP A 26 6.30 0.65 -0.74
CA TRP A 26 4.86 0.61 -0.50
C TRP A 26 4.07 1.22 -1.66
N GLY A 27 2.86 0.74 -1.86
CA GLY A 27 1.81 1.41 -2.62
C GLY A 27 0.45 1.14 -2.01
N LEU A 28 -0.50 2.05 -2.17
CA LEU A 28 -1.90 1.82 -1.81
C LEU A 28 -2.56 0.97 -2.89
N ALA A 29 -3.07 -0.19 -2.49
CA ALA A 29 -3.75 -1.15 -3.33
C ALA A 29 -5.26 -0.93 -3.22
N LEU A 30 -5.90 -0.74 -4.37
CA LEU A 30 -7.33 -0.58 -4.53
C LEU A 30 -7.85 -1.61 -5.52
N MET A 31 -9.00 -2.20 -5.22
CA MET A 31 -9.70 -3.07 -6.16
C MET A 31 -11.20 -2.91 -5.97
N ASN A 32 -11.94 -2.85 -7.07
CA ASN A 32 -13.38 -3.00 -7.04
C ASN A 32 -13.70 -4.51 -6.94
N PRO A 33 -14.37 -4.99 -5.86
CA PRO A 33 -14.68 -6.40 -5.76
C PRO A 33 -15.76 -6.78 -6.78
N GLU A 34 -15.34 -7.43 -7.87
CA GLU A 34 -16.24 -8.12 -8.78
C GLU A 34 -16.43 -9.58 -8.36
N GLY A 35 -17.63 -9.92 -7.90
CA GLY A 35 -17.99 -11.25 -7.42
C GLY A 35 -17.52 -11.56 -5.99
N ASP A 36 -17.52 -12.85 -5.62
CA ASP A 36 -17.30 -13.30 -4.23
C ASP A 36 -15.82 -13.47 -3.85
N GLU A 37 -14.89 -13.36 -4.80
CA GLU A 37 -13.47 -13.61 -4.56
C GLU A 37 -12.71 -12.30 -4.32
N ARG A 38 -12.37 -12.04 -3.04
CA ARG A 38 -11.53 -10.89 -2.65
C ARG A 38 -10.12 -11.05 -3.23
N TRP A 39 -9.57 -9.95 -3.76
CA TRP A 39 -8.21 -9.91 -4.31
C TRP A 39 -7.92 -11.03 -5.32
N ALA A 40 -8.91 -11.39 -6.14
CA ALA A 40 -8.74 -12.39 -7.18
C ALA A 40 -7.83 -11.86 -8.29
N SER A 41 -6.99 -12.73 -8.85
CA SER A 41 -6.05 -12.35 -9.93
C SER A 41 -6.69 -12.04 -11.27
N LYS A 42 -7.97 -12.41 -11.43
CA LYS A 42 -8.78 -12.04 -12.58
C LYS A 42 -9.23 -10.58 -12.55
N ASN A 43 -9.17 -9.93 -11.38
CA ASN A 43 -9.56 -8.55 -11.19
C ASN A 43 -8.33 -7.64 -11.32
N GLU A 44 -8.55 -6.42 -11.80
CA GLU A 44 -7.51 -5.41 -11.87
C GLU A 44 -7.29 -4.78 -10.49
N MET A 45 -6.04 -4.73 -10.04
CA MET A 45 -5.66 -4.05 -8.82
C MET A 45 -4.91 -2.77 -9.15
N ASP A 46 -5.43 -1.65 -8.71
CA ASP A 46 -4.78 -0.37 -8.83
C ASP A 46 -3.82 -0.12 -7.70
N VAL A 47 -2.60 0.28 -8.03
CA VAL A 47 -1.55 0.57 -7.08
C VAL A 47 -1.08 2.01 -7.24
N TYR A 48 -1.38 2.82 -6.23
CA TYR A 48 -0.95 4.21 -6.13
C TYR A 48 0.29 4.30 -5.26
N LYS A 49 1.34 4.96 -5.74
CA LYS A 49 2.57 5.17 -4.97
C LYS A 49 3.21 6.51 -5.31
N VAL A 50 4.20 6.93 -4.52
CA VAL A 50 5.05 8.09 -4.86
C VAL A 50 6.47 7.65 -5.15
N VAL A 51 7.01 8.14 -6.25
CA VAL A 51 8.39 7.89 -6.69
C VAL A 51 9.17 9.18 -6.69
N ARG A 52 10.48 9.08 -6.42
CA ARG A 52 11.37 10.23 -6.48
C ARG A 52 11.45 10.75 -7.91
N ASP A 53 11.36 12.06 -8.06
CA ASP A 53 11.50 12.77 -9.32
C ASP A 53 12.09 14.15 -9.02
N ASP A 54 13.42 14.26 -9.16
CA ASP A 54 14.17 15.49 -8.86
C ASP A 54 13.81 16.65 -9.83
N THR A 55 13.02 16.39 -10.88
CA THR A 55 12.52 17.44 -11.79
C THR A 55 11.25 18.13 -11.26
N LYS A 56 10.62 17.61 -10.20
CA LYS A 56 9.39 18.15 -9.62
C LYS A 56 9.66 19.01 -8.39
N PRO A 57 8.89 20.08 -8.16
CA PRO A 57 8.90 20.79 -6.89
C PRO A 57 8.62 19.82 -5.73
N GLY A 58 9.57 19.73 -4.79
CA GLY A 58 9.50 18.79 -3.67
C GLY A 58 10.04 17.38 -3.95
N GLY A 59 10.53 17.10 -5.17
CA GLY A 59 11.32 15.89 -5.46
C GLY A 59 10.54 14.58 -5.60
N TRP A 60 9.20 14.62 -5.62
CA TRP A 60 8.34 13.44 -5.65
C TRP A 60 7.16 13.62 -6.59
N LYS A 61 6.78 12.53 -7.27
CA LYS A 61 5.56 12.47 -8.10
C LYS A 61 4.72 11.25 -7.76
N ARG A 62 3.42 11.34 -8.05
CA ARG A 62 2.53 10.18 -8.05
C ARG A 62 2.93 9.26 -9.20
N HIS A 63 2.87 7.98 -8.92
CA HIS A 63 3.00 6.92 -9.90
C HIS A 63 1.83 5.96 -9.69
N PHE A 64 1.19 5.62 -10.80
CA PHE A 64 0.04 4.74 -10.84
C PHE A 64 0.40 3.50 -11.65
N THR A 65 0.03 2.33 -11.16
CA THR A 65 0.25 1.07 -11.86
C THR A 65 -1.01 0.22 -11.72
N ILE A 66 -1.50 -0.34 -12.82
CA ILE A 66 -2.52 -1.38 -12.80
C ILE A 66 -1.81 -2.73 -12.76
N MET A 67 -2.08 -3.53 -11.74
CA MET A 67 -1.58 -4.89 -11.60
C MET A 67 -2.66 -5.87 -12.06
N THR A 68 -2.37 -6.55 -13.16
CA THR A 68 -3.20 -7.64 -13.72
C THR A 68 -2.34 -8.88 -13.91
N GLY A 69 -2.93 -10.06 -13.73
CA GLY A 69 -2.21 -11.31 -13.89
C GLY A 69 -1.08 -11.48 -12.87
N GLN A 70 0.10 -11.94 -13.32
CA GLN A 70 1.19 -12.34 -12.42
C GLN A 70 1.89 -11.11 -11.80
N PRO A 71 1.93 -11.00 -10.45
CA PRO A 71 2.61 -9.88 -9.81
C PRO A 71 4.12 -9.91 -10.08
N PRO A 72 4.81 -8.76 -10.02
CA PRO A 72 6.25 -8.71 -10.20
C PRO A 72 6.97 -9.50 -9.10
N ALA A 73 8.18 -9.99 -9.40
CA ALA A 73 8.98 -10.75 -8.44
C ALA A 73 9.41 -9.95 -7.20
N SER A 74 9.21 -8.63 -7.14
CA SER A 74 9.39 -7.86 -5.91
C SER A 74 8.15 -7.87 -5.02
N PHE A 75 6.97 -8.17 -5.55
CA PHE A 75 5.72 -8.15 -4.79
C PHE A 75 5.75 -9.19 -3.66
N ALA A 76 5.48 -8.73 -2.44
CA ALA A 76 5.38 -9.56 -1.25
C ALA A 76 3.91 -9.85 -0.89
N GLY A 77 3.00 -8.92 -1.16
CA GLY A 77 1.58 -9.11 -0.86
C GLY A 77 0.90 -7.84 -0.41
N ILE A 78 -0.30 -8.01 0.14
CA ILE A 78 -1.17 -6.92 0.55
C ILE A 78 -1.45 -7.02 2.04
N VAL A 79 -1.26 -5.91 2.73
CA VAL A 79 -1.78 -5.73 4.09
C VAL A 79 -3.13 -5.03 3.98
N GLU A 80 -4.21 -5.78 4.18
CA GLU A 80 -5.58 -5.33 3.94
C GLU A 80 -6.16 -4.55 5.13
N PHE A 81 -6.90 -3.49 4.79
CA PHE A 81 -7.71 -2.68 5.69
C PHE A 81 -9.20 -2.87 5.38
N THR A 82 -10.05 -2.61 6.37
CA THR A 82 -11.49 -2.44 6.12
C THR A 82 -11.75 -0.98 5.79
N THR A 83 -12.50 -0.73 4.72
CA THR A 83 -12.92 0.61 4.30
C THR A 83 -14.42 0.67 4.11
N LEU A 84 -14.99 1.86 4.33
CA LEU A 84 -16.40 2.19 4.10
C LEU A 84 -16.63 2.96 2.79
N LEU A 85 -15.59 3.15 1.98
CA LEU A 85 -15.67 3.89 0.73
C LEU A 85 -15.87 2.97 -0.48
N THR A 86 -16.55 3.46 -1.50
CA THR A 86 -16.52 2.84 -2.83
C THR A 86 -15.15 3.02 -3.48
N TYR A 87 -14.92 2.29 -4.57
CA TYR A 87 -13.67 2.40 -5.32
C TYR A 87 -13.46 3.83 -5.84
N GLU A 88 -14.49 4.48 -6.38
CA GLU A 88 -14.41 5.82 -6.95
C GLU A 88 -14.12 6.88 -5.88
N GLU A 89 -14.77 6.78 -4.72
CA GLU A 89 -14.56 7.68 -3.59
C GLU A 89 -13.13 7.58 -3.06
N LEU A 90 -12.65 6.36 -2.86
CA LEU A 90 -11.30 6.11 -2.35
C LEU A 90 -10.21 6.50 -3.36
N SER A 91 -10.44 6.20 -4.65
CA SER A 91 -9.56 6.58 -5.75
C SER A 91 -9.45 8.10 -5.88
N GLY A 92 -10.58 8.80 -5.82
CA GLY A 92 -10.65 10.27 -5.79
C GLY A 92 -9.88 10.85 -4.61
N PHE A 93 -10.14 10.34 -3.40
CA PHE A 93 -9.45 10.78 -2.18
C PHE A 93 -7.92 10.65 -2.29
N ILE A 94 -7.43 9.50 -2.75
CA ILE A 94 -5.98 9.27 -2.95
C ILE A 94 -5.41 10.22 -4.00
N CYS A 95 -6.18 10.51 -5.05
CA CYS A 95 -5.78 11.42 -6.11
C CYS A 95 -5.72 12.89 -5.68
N ASP A 96 -6.38 13.25 -4.58
CA ASP A 96 -6.35 14.61 -4.02
C ASP A 96 -5.19 14.82 -3.05
N VAL A 97 -4.60 13.75 -2.49
CA VAL A 97 -3.49 13.88 -1.56
C VAL A 97 -2.19 14.29 -2.28
N PRO A 98 -1.53 15.38 -1.85
CA PRO A 98 -0.32 15.89 -2.49
C PRO A 98 0.83 14.88 -2.43
N THR A 99 1.72 14.96 -3.41
CA THR A 99 2.85 14.01 -3.56
C THR A 99 4.11 14.50 -2.87
N SER A 100 4.12 15.69 -2.30
CA SER A 100 5.24 16.31 -1.59
C SER A 100 4.73 17.21 -0.44
N GLY A 101 5.58 17.48 0.55
CA GLY A 101 5.24 18.29 1.72
C GLY A 101 5.87 17.74 3.01
N THR A 102 5.36 18.21 4.16
CA THR A 102 5.70 17.61 5.47
C THR A 102 4.73 16.47 5.72
N PRO A 103 5.18 15.21 5.84
CA PRO A 103 4.28 14.11 6.11
C PRO A 103 3.70 14.22 7.51
N SER A 104 2.41 13.91 7.63
CA SER A 104 1.75 13.79 8.94
C SER A 104 2.35 12.64 9.75
N VAL A 105 2.88 11.62 9.07
CA VAL A 105 3.63 10.51 9.67
C VAL A 105 5.07 10.51 9.17
N GLN A 106 6.02 10.82 10.05
CA GLN A 106 7.43 10.88 9.70
C GLN A 106 7.96 9.48 9.43
N GLY A 107 8.36 9.22 8.17
CA GLY A 107 9.20 8.07 7.85
C GLY A 107 10.63 8.27 8.38
N PRO A 108 11.48 7.22 8.36
CA PRO A 108 12.85 7.28 8.90
C PRO A 108 13.72 8.37 8.25
N THR A 109 13.37 8.82 7.05
CA THR A 109 14.09 9.87 6.29
C THR A 109 13.16 10.95 5.74
N GLY A 110 12.00 11.19 6.38
CA GLY A 110 11.00 12.14 5.89
C GLY A 110 10.07 11.52 4.83
N TRP A 111 9.88 12.21 3.70
CA TRP A 111 8.94 11.76 2.66
C TRP A 111 9.46 10.51 1.95
N THR A 112 8.63 9.47 1.95
CA THR A 112 8.88 8.16 1.32
C THR A 112 7.54 7.61 0.84
N CYS A 113 7.56 6.56 0.01
CA CYS A 113 6.31 5.91 -0.39
C CYS A 113 5.51 5.40 0.83
N ALA A 114 6.17 4.91 1.88
CA ALA A 114 5.54 4.53 3.13
C ALA A 114 4.92 5.72 3.87
N ALA A 115 5.66 6.82 4.04
CA ALA A 115 5.16 8.02 4.71
C ALA A 115 3.94 8.62 3.98
N TRP A 116 3.94 8.60 2.65
CA TRP A 116 2.79 9.04 1.84
C TRP A 116 1.58 8.14 2.02
N CYS A 117 1.75 6.82 1.94
CA CYS A 117 0.67 5.85 2.18
C CYS A 117 0.08 6.01 3.60
N LEU A 118 0.93 6.14 4.62
CA LEU A 118 0.52 6.35 6.00
C LEU A 118 -0.24 7.67 6.19
N SER A 119 0.19 8.74 5.52
CA SER A 119 -0.50 10.04 5.59
C SER A 119 -1.94 9.91 5.06
N ILE A 120 -2.15 9.16 3.97
CA ILE A 120 -3.48 8.89 3.41
C ILE A 120 -4.31 8.04 4.38
N ILE A 121 -3.74 6.94 4.88
CA ILE A 121 -4.43 6.04 5.80
C ILE A 121 -4.84 6.77 7.08
N ALA A 122 -3.98 7.64 7.60
CA ALA A 122 -4.29 8.50 8.74
C ALA A 122 -5.45 9.45 8.42
N SER A 123 -5.41 10.15 7.28
CA SER A 123 -6.52 11.04 6.87
C SER A 123 -7.84 10.30 6.66
N LEU A 124 -7.80 9.06 6.15
CA LEU A 124 -9.00 8.22 6.03
C LEU A 124 -9.54 7.80 7.40
N ASN A 125 -8.67 7.52 8.37
CA ASN A 125 -9.07 7.22 9.74
C ASN A 125 -9.64 8.44 10.46
N ASP A 126 -9.02 9.61 10.30
CA ASP A 126 -9.50 10.86 10.88
C ASP A 126 -10.88 11.27 10.32
N ALA A 127 -11.22 10.80 9.12
CA ALA A 127 -12.52 10.96 8.49
C ALA A 127 -13.48 9.77 8.72
N ASP A 128 -13.14 8.85 9.63
CA ASP A 128 -13.93 7.65 9.99
C ASP A 128 -14.22 6.68 8.83
N TYR A 129 -13.45 6.74 7.73
CA TYR A 129 -13.61 5.86 6.57
C TYR A 129 -12.85 4.53 6.70
N VAL A 130 -11.81 4.49 7.52
CA VAL A 130 -11.00 3.31 7.81
C VAL A 130 -10.79 3.25 9.33
N SER A 131 -11.01 2.08 9.93
CA SER A 131 -10.69 1.88 11.35
C SER A 131 -9.28 1.30 11.50
N LEU A 132 -8.44 1.96 12.28
CA LEU A 132 -7.08 1.49 12.56
C LEU A 132 -6.99 0.70 13.86
N PRO A 133 -6.25 -0.42 13.88
CA PRO A 133 -6.06 -1.22 15.10
C PRO A 133 -5.05 -0.60 16.08
N CYS A 134 -4.42 0.51 15.72
CA CYS A 134 -3.43 1.22 16.53
C CYS A 134 -3.19 2.64 16.01
N ASP A 135 -2.43 3.43 16.77
CA ASP A 135 -1.90 4.73 16.33
C ASP A 135 -0.97 4.62 15.11
N ALA A 136 -0.71 5.76 14.44
CA ALA A 136 0.06 5.83 13.20
C ALA A 136 1.51 5.35 13.34
N ASP A 137 2.17 5.61 14.47
CA ASP A 137 3.55 5.19 14.73
C ASP A 137 3.66 3.66 14.87
N ARG A 138 2.69 3.04 15.54
CA ARG A 138 2.57 1.58 15.64
C ARG A 138 2.10 0.96 14.32
N LEU A 139 1.30 1.68 13.54
CA LEU A 139 0.78 1.21 12.26
C LEU A 139 1.92 0.91 11.28
N TYR A 140 2.92 1.78 11.19
CA TYR A 140 4.10 1.52 10.36
C TYR A 140 4.78 0.20 10.74
N ARG A 141 5.11 0.02 12.03
CA ARG A 141 5.77 -1.19 12.52
C ARG A 141 4.93 -2.44 12.30
N ARG A 142 3.60 -2.32 12.43
CA ARG A 142 2.65 -3.41 12.22
C ARG A 142 2.57 -3.83 10.75
N ILE A 143 2.50 -2.88 9.82
CA ILE A 143 2.54 -3.17 8.38
C ILE A 143 3.88 -3.83 8.01
N ILE A 144 5.01 -3.35 8.55
CA ILE A 144 6.32 -3.98 8.31
C ILE A 144 6.35 -5.41 8.84
N ALA A 145 5.86 -5.66 10.05
CA ALA A 145 5.77 -7.01 10.61
C ALA A 145 4.92 -7.94 9.71
N LYS A 146 3.76 -7.46 9.26
CA LYS A 146 2.92 -8.17 8.28
C LYS A 146 3.62 -8.39 6.93
N GLY A 147 4.45 -7.45 6.51
CA GLY A 147 5.30 -7.59 5.34
C GLY A 147 6.30 -8.73 5.46
N TYR A 148 6.91 -8.90 6.63
CA TYR A 148 7.80 -10.03 6.90
C TYR A 148 7.04 -11.36 6.96
N ASP A 149 5.85 -11.39 7.57
CA ASP A 149 4.98 -12.58 7.54
C ASP A 149 4.68 -12.99 6.08
N LEU A 150 4.29 -12.01 5.25
CA LEU A 150 4.07 -12.22 3.82
C LEU A 150 5.36 -12.73 3.14
N LEU A 151 6.51 -12.09 3.33
CA LEU A 151 7.76 -12.51 2.71
C LEU A 151 8.14 -13.95 3.09
N GLN A 152 7.94 -14.35 4.35
CA GLN A 152 8.17 -15.72 4.80
C GLN A 152 7.26 -16.71 4.06
N MET A 153 5.96 -16.41 3.99
CA MET A 153 5.00 -17.24 3.23
C MET A 153 5.40 -17.41 1.76
N ARG A 154 6.03 -16.39 1.17
CA ARG A 154 6.57 -16.48 -0.19
C ARG A 154 7.71 -17.47 -0.30
N MET A 155 8.68 -17.36 0.61
CA MET A 155 9.86 -18.22 0.63
C MET A 155 9.47 -19.68 0.84
N ASP A 156 8.45 -19.92 1.65
CA ASP A 156 7.93 -21.25 1.95
C ASP A 156 6.90 -21.74 0.91
N THR A 157 6.62 -20.95 -0.14
CA THR A 157 5.60 -21.23 -1.17
C THR A 157 4.20 -21.54 -0.59
N SER A 158 3.89 -21.00 0.58
CA SER A 158 2.66 -21.32 1.32
C SER A 158 1.43 -20.52 0.86
N TYR A 159 1.57 -19.70 -0.19
CA TYR A 159 0.46 -18.94 -0.72
C TYR A 159 -0.56 -19.83 -1.43
N ARG A 160 -1.84 -19.64 -1.09
CA ARG A 160 -2.96 -20.28 -1.78
C ARG A 160 -3.53 -19.42 -2.91
N THR A 161 -3.13 -18.16 -2.98
CA THR A 161 -3.64 -17.16 -3.92
C THR A 161 -2.50 -16.40 -4.59
N GLN A 162 -2.76 -15.89 -5.79
CA GLN A 162 -1.79 -15.13 -6.59
C GLN A 162 -1.48 -13.75 -6.00
N PHE A 163 -2.45 -13.13 -5.35
CA PHE A 163 -2.23 -11.99 -4.46
C PHE A 163 -2.36 -12.47 -3.02
N PRO A 164 -1.26 -12.66 -2.29
CA PRO A 164 -1.33 -13.03 -0.89
C PRO A 164 -1.74 -11.81 -0.05
N VAL A 165 -2.68 -12.06 0.87
CA VAL A 165 -3.29 -11.01 1.67
C VAL A 165 -3.24 -11.41 3.14
N VAL A 166 -2.86 -10.47 3.97
CA VAL A 166 -3.02 -10.56 5.42
C VAL A 166 -3.83 -9.36 5.88
N SER A 167 -4.80 -9.56 6.77
CA SER A 167 -5.45 -8.44 7.44
C SER A 167 -4.41 -7.73 8.31
N ILE A 168 -4.48 -6.39 8.37
CA ILE A 168 -3.72 -5.61 9.35
C ILE A 168 -4.00 -6.10 10.79
N GLY A 169 -5.19 -6.68 11.01
CA GLY A 169 -5.63 -7.38 12.22
C GLY A 169 -6.09 -6.47 13.33
#